data_AF-A0A1G1Y0F2-F1
#
_entry.id   AF-A0A1G1Y0F2-F1
#
_cell.length_a   1.000
_cell.length_b   1.000
_cell.length_c   1.000
_cell.angle_alpha   90.00
_cell.angle_beta   90.00
_cell.angle_gamma   90.00
#
_symmetry.space_group_name_H-M   'P 1'
#
loop_
_entity.id
_entity.type
_entity.pdbx_description
1 polymer ?
#
loop_
_entity_poly.entity_id
_entity_poly.type
_entity_poly.pdbx_seq_one_letter_code
_entity_poly.pdbx_strand_id
1 'polypeptide(L)' 'MLSKEAVKEFKAIWRKQFGEDISDEKAAEEGINLLTILDAIYRPIKKEWADELEQKDNEQKQG' A
#
# COMPACT_ATOMS: atom_id res chain seq x y z
N MET A 1 12.52 -4.30 9.70
CA MET A 1 11.82 -5.57 10.02
C MET A 1 10.36 -5.27 10.27
N LEU A 2 9.46 -6.15 9.85
CA LEU A 2 8.03 -6.04 10.17
C LEU A 2 7.78 -6.36 11.64
N SER A 3 6.71 -5.79 12.21
CA SER A 3 6.22 -6.21 13.53
C SER A 3 5.59 -7.60 13.45
N LYS A 4 5.45 -8.26 14.61
CA LYS A 4 4.80 -9.58 14.68
C LYS A 4 3.34 -9.52 14.24
N GLU A 5 2.67 -8.43 14.56
CA GLU A 5 1.29 -8.15 14.19
C GLU A 5 1.18 -8.01 12.66
N ALA A 6 2.09 -7.26 12.03
CA ALA A 6 2.11 -7.10 10.58
C ALA A 6 2.37 -8.43 9.85
N VAL A 7 3.28 -9.27 10.36
CA VAL A 7 3.52 -10.62 9.82
C VAL A 7 2.25 -11.46 9.91
N LYS A 8 1.55 -11.43 11.06
CA LYS A 8 0.31 -12.18 11.26
C LYS A 8 -0.81 -11.73 10.32
N GLU A 9 -0.97 -10.42 10.14
CA GLU A 9 -1.96 -9.84 9.23
C GLU A 9 -1.65 -10.19 7.77
N PHE A 10 -0.38 -10.09 7.37
CA PHE A 10 0.06 -10.45 6.03
C PHE A 10 -0.26 -11.92 5.70
N LYS A 11 0.02 -12.84 6.64
CA LYS A 11 -0.33 -14.27 6.49
C LYS A 11 -1.83 -14.50 6.33
N ALA A 12 -2.66 -13.77 7.08
CA ALA A 12 -4.11 -13.88 6.97
C ALA A 12 -4.62 -13.41 5.59
N ILE A 13 -4.03 -12.32 5.06
CA ILE A 13 -4.33 -11.82 3.71
C ILE A 13 -3.86 -12.83 2.65
N TRP A 14 -2.64 -13.36 2.78
CA TRP A 14 -2.09 -14.36 1.86
C TRP A 14 -3.00 -15.58 1.74
N ARG A 15 -3.41 -16.16 2.88
CA ARG A 15 -4.32 -17.30 2.90
C ARG A 15 -5.66 -16.99 2.25
N LYS A 16 -6.22 -15.79 2.49
CA LYS A 16 -7.47 -15.37 1.87
C LYS A 16 -7.34 -15.25 0.35
N GLN A 17 -6.20 -14.79 -0.13
CA GLN A 17 -5.96 -14.53 -1.56
C GLN A 17 -5.56 -15.79 -2.34
N PHE A 18 -4.72 -16.64 -1.76
CA PHE A 18 -4.10 -17.77 -2.46
C PHE A 18 -4.55 -19.15 -1.95
N GLY A 19 -5.23 -19.21 -0.79
CA GLY A 19 -5.75 -20.45 -0.21
C GLY A 19 -4.69 -21.30 0.51
N GLU A 20 -3.47 -20.81 0.66
CA GLU A 20 -2.34 -21.51 1.28
C GLU A 20 -1.77 -20.76 2.49
N ASP A 21 -1.11 -21.50 3.39
CA ASP A 21 -0.39 -20.94 4.54
C ASP A 21 1.11 -20.79 4.21
N ILE A 22 1.74 -19.74 4.73
CA ILE A 22 3.18 -19.47 4.56
C ILE A 22 3.90 -19.38 5.91
N SER A 23 5.23 -19.53 5.89
CA SER A 23 6.06 -19.37 7.10
C SER A 23 6.18 -17.90 7.52
N ASP A 24 6.61 -17.66 8.76
CA ASP A 24 6.82 -16.29 9.25
C ASP A 24 7.98 -15.62 8.51
N GLU A 25 9.03 -16.37 8.16
CA GLU A 25 10.17 -15.89 7.37
C GLU A 25 9.71 -15.47 5.97
N LYS A 26 8.89 -16.29 5.30
CA LYS A 26 8.38 -15.98 3.98
C LYS A 26 7.45 -14.78 4.00
N ALA A 27 6.57 -14.70 5.00
CA ALA A 27 5.68 -13.55 5.18
C ALA A 27 6.47 -12.26 5.44
N ALA A 28 7.56 -12.33 6.22
CA ALA A 28 8.42 -11.18 6.46
C ALA A 28 9.16 -10.72 5.21
N GLU A 29 9.71 -11.67 4.43
CA GLU A 29 10.39 -11.40 3.16
C GLU A 29 9.44 -10.71 2.16
N GLU A 30 8.28 -11.31 1.89
CA GLU A 30 7.32 -10.77 0.92
C GLU A 30 6.71 -9.44 1.36
N GLY A 31 6.42 -9.29 2.66
CA GLY A 31 5.93 -8.02 3.18
C GLY A 31 6.97 -6.89 3.06
N ILE A 32 8.26 -7.17 3.25
CA ILE A 32 9.33 -6.19 3.01
C ILE A 32 9.41 -5.86 1.52
N ASN A 33 9.39 -6.86 0.63
CA ASN A 33 9.43 -6.64 -0.82
C ASN A 33 8.27 -5.75 -1.30
N LEU A 34 7.05 -5.98 -0.79
CA LEU A 34 5.89 -5.15 -1.08
C LEU A 34 6.13 -3.69 -0.68
N LEU A 35 6.61 -3.45 0.55
CA LEU A 35 6.88 -2.09 1.03
C LEU A 35 8.00 -1.42 0.22
N THR A 36 9.03 -2.16 -0.18
CA THR A 36 10.10 -1.65 -1.04
C THR A 36 9.58 -1.22 -2.41
N ILE A 37 8.72 -2.03 -3.04
CA ILE A 37 8.09 -1.65 -4.30
C ILE A 37 7.21 -0.41 -4.11
N LEU A 38 6.38 -0.41 -3.06
CA LEU A 38 5.49 0.71 -2.76
C LEU A 38 6.30 1.99 -2.56
N ASP A 39 7.38 1.97 -1.78
CA ASP A 39 8.26 3.13 -1.57
C ASP A 39 8.86 3.65 -2.88
N ALA A 40 9.24 2.73 -3.80
CA ALA A 40 9.81 3.10 -5.09
C ALA A 40 8.79 3.72 -6.07
N ILE A 41 7.53 3.26 -6.05
CA ILE A 41 6.50 3.67 -7.03
C ILE A 41 5.52 4.70 -6.48
N TYR A 42 5.33 4.74 -5.16
CA TYR A 42 4.46 5.68 -4.50
C TYR A 42 5.12 7.06 -4.50
N ARG A 43 4.85 7.82 -5.55
CA ARG A 43 5.20 9.24 -5.59
C ARG A 43 4.27 9.99 -4.64
N PRO A 44 4.76 10.61 -3.56
CA PRO A 44 3.93 11.51 -2.77
C PRO A 44 3.48 12.65 -3.69
N ILE A 45 2.17 12.76 -3.91
CA ILE A 45 1.59 13.96 -4.51
C ILE A 45 1.87 15.07 -3.51
N LYS A 46 2.63 16.10 -3.92
CA LYS A 46 2.77 17.30 -3.10
C LYS A 46 1.38 17.83 -2.82
N LYS A 47 1.11 18.17 -1.55
CA LYS A 47 -0.21 18.67 -1.14
C LYS A 47 -0.72 19.79 -2.07
N GLU A 48 0.19 20.67 -2.49
CA GLU A 48 -0.03 21.71 -3.50
C GLU A 48 -0.66 21.18 -4.80
N TRP A 49 -0.19 20.05 -5.33
CA TRP A 49 -0.72 19.43 -6.56
C TRP A 49 -2.06 18.74 -6.32
N ALA A 50 -2.30 18.21 -5.12
CA ALA A 50 -3.60 17.66 -4.77
C ALA A 50 -4.65 18.78 -4.65
N ASP A 51 -4.30 19.89 -4.01
CA ASP A 51 -5.14 21.07 -3.87
C ASP A 51 -5.47 21.70 -5.24
N GLU A 52 -4.50 21.77 -6.16
CA GLU A 52 -4.72 22.23 -7.55
C GLU A 52 -5.66 21.31 -8.35
N LEU A 53 -5.58 19.99 -8.14
CA LEU A 53 -6.48 19.02 -8.80
C LEU A 53 -7.91 19.15 -8.28
N GLU A 54 -8.10 19.35 -6.97
CA GLU A 54 -9.43 19.60 -6.38
C GLU A 54 -10.05 20.91 -6.88
N GLN A 55 -9.27 21.99 -7.01
CA GLN A 55 -9.77 23.26 -7.52
C GLN A 55 -10.24 23.14 -8.96
N LYS A 56 -9.45 22.49 -9.84
CA LYS A 56 -9.84 22.25 -11.24
C LYS A 56 -11.09 21.41 -11.38
N ASP A 57 -11.26 20.39 -10.53
CA ASP A 57 -12.44 19.52 -10.55
C ASP A 57 -13.71 20.26 -10.07
N ASN A 58 -13.57 21.22 -9.15
CA ASN A 58 -14.66 22.06 -8.69
C ASN A 58 -15.06 23.14 -9.71
N GLU A 59 -14.10 23.70 -10.43
CA GLU A 59 -14.34 24.68 -11.51
C GLU A 59 -15.09 24.06 -12.70
N GLN A 60 -14.78 22.80 -13.05
CA GLN A 60 -15.45 22.09 -14.15
C GLN A 60 -16.88 21.62 -13.82
N LYS A 61 -17.24 21.54 -12.53
CA LYS A 61 -18.60 21.16 -12.09
C LYS A 61 -19.57 22.34 -11.96
N GLN A 62 -19.07 23.57 -12.07
CA GLN A 62 -19.85 24.81 -11.91
C GLN A 62 -20.09 25.59 -13.21
N GLY A 63 -19.56 25.13 -14.36
CA GLY A 63 -19.80 25.69 -15.70
C GLY A 63 -20.63 24.76 -16.56
#